data_AF-A0AAF0VNN9-F1
#
_entry.id   AF-A0AAF0VNN9-F1
#
_cell.length_a   1.000
_cell.length_b   1.000
_cell.length_c   1.000
_cell.angle_alpha   90.00
_cell.angle_beta   90.00
_cell.angle_gamma   90.00
#
_symmetry.space_group_name_H-M   'P 1'
#
loop_
_entity.id
_entity.type
_entity.pdbx_description
1 polymer ?
#
loop_
_entity_poly.entity_id
_entity_poly.type
_entity_poly.pdbx_seq_one_letter_code
_entity_poly.pdbx_strand_id
1 'polypeptide(L)'
;MNSARAGEGEVVFERAKFMVTFIGAYRRSRSGGGGHEAALQAAADDMFGPTRVNVPDSVYEMWSDPGDELALDGGDWFGDGFLEITDAHLRLLRRARLTWDGAERGAPMLDPDRPYGRADLLAQLAEVFGTDDADELGRRHVEMYFVVARALRHATLAPGRYGLTNVGPADVRIALRGYGELSGDDLGVDADGQVNLTDDHLRLLRGIEIRWPSEYECGDRLDAGRYPAAAADPKRPYGDFTFIEVDMARILGELPPAPQQGPAVFEPSPEQALRLQRLHWQMLGAMQVFLERAELAPGRYGLYPDQS
;
A
#
# COMPACT_ATOMS: atom_id res chain seq x y z
N MET A 1 -25.67 27.68 27.33
CA MET A 1 -25.05 26.49 27.96
C MET A 1 -24.67 25.37 26.98
N ASN A 2 -24.79 25.53 25.65
CA ASN A 2 -24.38 24.49 24.68
C ASN A 2 -22.98 24.68 24.05
N SER A 3 -22.32 25.83 24.24
CA SER A 3 -20.99 26.07 23.64
C SER A 3 -19.83 25.48 24.43
N ALA A 4 -20.00 25.24 25.75
CA ALA A 4 -18.93 24.74 26.61
C ALA A 4 -18.75 23.21 26.53
N ARG A 5 -19.84 22.47 26.26
CA ARG A 5 -19.80 20.99 26.11
C ARG A 5 -19.21 20.53 24.77
N ALA A 6 -19.33 21.33 23.71
CA ALA A 6 -18.72 21.03 22.42
C ALA A 6 -17.18 21.14 22.50
N GLY A 7 -16.66 22.19 23.13
CA GLY A 7 -15.22 22.39 23.31
C GLY A 7 -14.55 21.38 24.26
N GLU A 8 -15.26 20.87 25.27
CA GLU A 8 -14.71 19.81 26.14
C GLU A 8 -14.60 18.46 25.40
N GLY A 9 -15.54 18.14 24.52
CA GLY A 9 -15.50 16.92 23.71
C GLY A 9 -14.35 16.94 22.70
N GLU A 10 -14.13 18.08 22.07
CA GLU A 10 -13.04 18.33 21.12
C GLU A 10 -11.67 18.25 21.81
N VAL A 11 -11.50 18.88 22.98
CA VAL A 11 -10.25 18.80 23.75
C VAL A 11 -9.94 17.39 24.26
N VAL A 12 -10.96 16.62 24.63
CA VAL A 12 -10.78 15.21 25.04
C VAL A 12 -10.42 14.33 23.85
N PHE A 13 -11.03 14.57 22.69
CA PHE A 13 -10.70 13.86 21.45
C PHE A 13 -9.28 14.16 20.99
N GLU A 14 -8.86 15.43 21.00
CA GLU A 14 -7.49 15.86 20.69
C GLU A 14 -6.46 15.25 21.64
N ARG A 15 -6.76 15.19 22.95
CA ARG A 15 -5.89 14.52 23.93
C ARG A 15 -5.80 13.01 23.71
N ALA A 16 -6.89 12.38 23.28
CA ALA A 16 -6.89 10.95 22.95
C ALA A 16 -6.08 10.68 21.68
N LYS A 17 -6.25 11.50 20.63
CA LYS A 17 -5.46 11.45 19.39
C LYS A 17 -3.98 11.63 19.69
N PHE A 18 -3.62 12.65 20.47
CA PHE A 18 -2.26 12.90 20.95
C PHE A 18 -1.65 11.67 21.63
N MET A 19 -2.36 11.05 22.59
CA MET A 19 -1.83 9.89 23.30
C MET A 19 -1.64 8.67 22.39
N VAL A 20 -2.57 8.43 21.46
CA VAL A 20 -2.49 7.31 20.51
C VAL A 20 -1.30 7.48 19.57
N THR A 21 -1.14 8.67 18.99
CA THR A 21 -0.03 9.01 18.08
C THR A 21 1.31 8.89 18.80
N PHE A 22 1.42 9.46 20.01
CA PHE A 22 2.62 9.39 20.83
C PHE A 22 2.98 7.94 21.20
N ILE A 23 2.00 7.12 21.62
CA ILE A 23 2.22 5.71 21.95
C ILE A 23 2.65 4.91 20.71
N GLY A 24 2.08 5.21 19.54
CA GLY A 24 2.45 4.61 18.27
C GLY A 24 3.91 4.91 17.90
N ALA A 25 4.30 6.18 17.92
CA ALA A 25 5.66 6.65 17.63
C ALA A 25 6.68 6.06 18.62
N TYR A 26 6.34 6.08 19.91
CA TYR A 26 7.15 5.49 20.98
C TYR A 26 7.35 3.97 20.78
N ARG A 27 6.30 3.22 20.42
CA ARG A 27 6.40 1.77 20.14
C ARG A 27 7.26 1.47 18.91
N ARG A 28 7.14 2.25 17.84
CA ARG A 28 7.96 2.12 16.63
C ARG A 28 9.45 2.31 16.97
N SER A 29 9.80 3.33 17.75
CA SER A 29 11.19 3.59 18.16
C SER A 29 11.75 2.49 19.08
N ARG A 30 10.94 1.99 20.04
CA ARG A 30 11.34 0.87 20.90
C ARG A 30 11.56 -0.44 20.14
N SER A 31 10.77 -0.69 19.09
CA SER A 31 10.91 -1.89 18.25
C SER A 31 12.21 -1.90 17.42
N GLY A 32 12.85 -0.74 17.24
CA GLY A 32 14.14 -0.58 16.56
C GLY A 32 15.36 -0.64 17.50
N GLY A 33 15.19 -1.03 18.76
CA GLY A 33 16.28 -1.11 19.74
C GLY A 33 16.68 0.22 20.39
N GLY A 34 15.90 1.29 20.18
CA GLY A 34 16.14 2.59 20.79
C GLY A 34 15.96 2.56 22.33
N GLY A 35 16.87 3.20 23.05
CA GLY A 35 16.75 3.41 24.50
C GLY A 35 15.49 4.23 24.85
N HIS A 36 14.99 4.11 26.10
CA HIS A 36 13.75 4.75 26.54
C HIS A 36 13.72 6.27 26.28
N GLU A 37 14.82 6.96 26.57
CA GLU A 37 14.97 8.40 26.39
C GLU A 37 15.04 8.81 24.91
N ALA A 38 15.72 8.02 24.07
CA ALA A 38 15.73 8.20 22.62
C ALA A 38 14.35 7.91 21.98
N ALA A 39 13.58 6.97 22.54
CA ALA A 39 12.22 6.68 22.08
C ALA A 39 11.22 7.79 22.47
N LEU A 40 11.39 8.39 23.64
CA LEU A 40 10.63 9.58 24.04
C LEU A 40 10.99 10.79 23.17
N GLN A 41 12.27 11.02 22.91
CA GLN A 41 12.72 12.11 22.05
C GLN A 41 12.25 11.93 20.60
N ALA A 42 12.39 10.73 20.02
CA ALA A 42 11.90 10.46 18.67
C ALA A 42 10.36 10.60 18.55
N ALA A 43 9.61 10.18 19.58
CA ALA A 43 8.16 10.38 19.62
C ALA A 43 7.79 11.85 19.81
N ALA A 44 8.59 12.62 20.54
CA ALA A 44 8.41 14.07 20.67
C ALA A 44 8.79 14.80 19.38
N ASP A 45 9.86 14.41 18.68
CA ASP A 45 10.29 15.00 17.41
C ASP A 45 9.30 14.65 16.27
N ASP A 46 8.74 13.43 16.25
CA ASP A 46 7.65 13.02 15.34
C ASP A 46 6.38 13.86 15.56
N MET A 47 6.12 14.26 16.80
CA MET A 47 4.88 14.93 17.21
C MET A 47 4.99 16.47 17.28
N PHE A 48 6.20 17.02 17.38
CA PHE A 48 6.47 18.47 17.51
C PHE A 48 7.45 19.02 16.47
N GLY A 49 7.98 18.18 15.57
CA GLY A 49 8.79 18.63 14.45
C GLY A 49 8.00 19.48 13.44
N PRO A 50 8.65 20.26 12.58
CA PRO A 50 7.99 20.99 11.51
C PRO A 50 7.69 19.98 10.38
N THR A 51 6.73 19.09 10.62
CA THR A 51 6.59 17.86 9.84
C THR A 51 5.39 17.83 8.92
N ARG A 52 4.58 18.88 8.74
CA ARG A 52 3.51 18.82 7.73
C ARG A 52 4.10 18.86 6.31
N VAL A 53 3.60 18.00 5.42
CA VAL A 53 3.86 18.09 3.98
C VAL A 53 3.46 19.49 3.49
N ASN A 54 4.42 20.26 2.96
CA ASN A 54 4.18 21.62 2.50
C ASN A 54 3.66 21.63 1.05
N VAL A 55 2.33 21.63 0.90
CA VAL A 55 1.61 21.71 -0.37
C VAL A 55 0.48 22.74 -0.28
N PRO A 56 -0.04 23.25 -1.42
CA PRO A 56 -1.23 24.09 -1.41
C PRO A 56 -2.42 23.40 -0.72
N ASP A 57 -3.31 24.19 -0.11
CA ASP A 57 -4.49 23.67 0.59
C ASP A 57 -5.39 22.84 -0.35
N SER A 58 -5.53 23.25 -1.61
CA SER A 58 -6.26 22.50 -2.65
C SER A 58 -5.72 21.08 -2.86
N VAL A 59 -4.38 20.92 -2.88
CA VAL A 59 -3.72 19.62 -3.00
C VAL A 59 -3.91 18.79 -1.72
N TYR A 60 -3.82 19.43 -0.55
CA TYR A 60 -4.04 18.76 0.73
C TYR A 60 -5.47 18.21 0.84
N GLU A 61 -6.47 19.03 0.47
CA GLU A 61 -7.89 18.64 0.46
C GLU A 61 -8.14 17.51 -0.54
N MET A 62 -7.65 17.64 -1.78
CA MET A 62 -7.76 16.61 -2.83
C MET A 62 -7.15 15.27 -2.39
N TRP A 63 -5.98 15.28 -1.75
CA TRP A 63 -5.36 14.04 -1.28
C TRP A 63 -6.06 13.42 -0.07
N SER A 64 -6.75 14.23 0.73
CA SER A 64 -7.50 13.74 1.89
C SER A 64 -8.79 13.06 1.47
N ASP A 65 -9.51 13.61 0.50
CA ASP A 65 -10.74 13.01 -0.03
C ASP A 65 -10.87 13.21 -1.55
N PRO A 66 -10.19 12.36 -2.36
CA PRO A 66 -10.21 12.49 -3.81
C PRO A 66 -11.52 12.00 -4.46
N GLY A 67 -12.44 11.43 -3.68
CA GLY A 67 -13.53 10.58 -4.16
C GLY A 67 -14.39 11.20 -5.27
N ASP A 68 -15.03 12.32 -4.95
CA ASP A 68 -15.98 12.97 -5.85
C ASP A 68 -15.28 13.83 -6.91
N GLU A 69 -14.11 14.40 -6.60
CA GLU A 69 -13.38 15.27 -7.54
C GLU A 69 -12.72 14.48 -8.68
N LEU A 70 -12.25 13.26 -8.40
CA LEU A 70 -11.41 12.47 -9.31
C LEU A 70 -12.08 11.16 -9.75
N ALA A 71 -13.41 11.12 -9.75
CA ALA A 71 -14.17 10.01 -10.31
C ALA A 71 -13.81 9.79 -11.79
N LEU A 72 -13.64 8.52 -12.18
CA LEU A 72 -13.29 8.16 -13.55
C LEU A 72 -14.54 7.96 -14.41
N ASP A 73 -14.37 8.15 -15.72
CA ASP A 73 -15.44 7.97 -16.69
C ASP A 73 -16.00 6.54 -16.64
N GLY A 74 -17.32 6.41 -16.47
CA GLY A 74 -18.03 5.14 -16.40
C GLY A 74 -17.80 4.32 -15.11
N GLY A 75 -17.27 4.92 -14.05
CA GLY A 75 -17.08 4.26 -12.75
C GLY A 75 -18.27 4.41 -11.81
N ASP A 76 -18.61 3.34 -11.09
CA ASP A 76 -19.67 3.35 -10.07
C ASP A 76 -19.16 3.77 -8.67
N TRP A 77 -17.84 3.76 -8.45
CA TRP A 77 -17.20 4.13 -7.19
C TRP A 77 -15.75 4.62 -7.42
N PHE A 78 -15.14 5.24 -6.40
CA PHE A 78 -13.78 5.79 -6.48
C PHE A 78 -12.73 4.71 -6.71
N GLY A 79 -12.30 4.52 -7.96
CA GLY A 79 -11.39 3.45 -8.36
C GLY A 79 -11.88 2.68 -9.56
N ASP A 80 -13.20 2.64 -9.78
CA ASP A 80 -13.85 2.08 -10.94
C ASP A 80 -13.88 3.05 -12.12
N GLY A 81 -14.12 2.53 -13.33
CA GLY A 81 -14.16 3.31 -14.57
C GLY A 81 -12.86 3.27 -15.38
N PHE A 82 -12.82 4.06 -16.46
CA PHE A 82 -11.73 4.07 -17.42
C PHE A 82 -10.70 5.16 -17.12
N LEU A 83 -9.42 4.76 -17.07
CA LEU A 83 -8.29 5.66 -16.98
C LEU A 83 -7.44 5.62 -18.26
N GLU A 84 -7.00 6.79 -18.73
CA GLU A 84 -5.93 6.89 -19.72
C GLU A 84 -4.56 6.77 -19.05
N ILE A 85 -3.86 5.67 -19.29
CA ILE A 85 -2.50 5.42 -18.79
C ILE A 85 -1.51 5.89 -19.86
N THR A 86 -0.69 6.89 -19.52
CA THR A 86 0.29 7.49 -20.44
C THR A 86 1.68 6.90 -20.21
N ASP A 87 2.62 7.18 -21.11
CA ASP A 87 4.03 6.87 -20.87
C ASP A 87 4.59 7.53 -19.60
N ALA A 88 4.08 8.70 -19.21
CA ALA A 88 4.48 9.36 -17.98
C ALA A 88 4.05 8.57 -16.74
N HIS A 89 2.81 8.06 -16.72
CA HIS A 89 2.33 7.15 -15.69
C HIS A 89 3.21 5.91 -15.57
N LEU A 90 3.53 5.27 -16.70
CA LEU A 90 4.37 4.07 -16.71
C LEU A 90 5.80 4.36 -16.25
N ARG A 91 6.41 5.46 -16.68
CA ARG A 91 7.75 5.89 -16.19
C ARG A 91 7.76 6.10 -14.69
N LEU A 92 6.70 6.68 -14.12
CA LEU A 92 6.58 6.87 -12.68
C LEU A 92 6.36 5.55 -11.94
N LEU A 93 5.50 4.66 -12.48
CA LEU A 93 5.26 3.32 -11.94
C LEU A 93 6.55 2.52 -11.81
N ARG A 94 7.48 2.63 -12.77
CA ARG A 94 8.80 1.95 -12.69
C ARG A 94 9.69 2.45 -11.57
N ARG A 95 9.40 3.62 -11.01
CA ARG A 95 10.10 4.19 -9.85
C ARG A 95 9.38 3.90 -8.54
N ALA A 96 8.23 3.22 -8.59
CA ALA A 96 7.45 2.86 -7.41
C ALA A 96 8.34 2.16 -6.40
N ARG A 97 8.23 2.61 -5.16
CA ARG A 97 8.93 2.04 -4.02
C ARG A 97 7.88 1.54 -3.05
N LEU A 98 7.92 0.26 -2.70
CA LEU A 98 6.98 -0.35 -1.77
C LEU A 98 7.58 -0.51 -0.38
N THR A 99 6.68 -0.49 0.60
CA THR A 99 6.89 -0.89 1.98
C THR A 99 5.72 -1.77 2.43
N TRP A 100 5.66 -2.09 3.71
CA TRP A 100 4.60 -2.90 4.30
C TRP A 100 3.68 -2.04 5.19
N ASP A 101 2.39 -2.01 4.89
CA ASP A 101 1.38 -1.56 5.84
C ASP A 101 1.23 -2.65 6.91
N GLY A 102 1.63 -2.35 8.14
CA GLY A 102 1.60 -3.32 9.25
C GLY A 102 0.27 -3.41 9.99
N ALA A 103 -0.78 -2.72 9.53
CA ALA A 103 -2.11 -2.84 10.14
C ALA A 103 -2.69 -4.25 9.94
N GLU A 104 -3.44 -4.76 10.91
CA GLU A 104 -4.16 -6.05 10.80
C GLU A 104 -3.24 -7.23 10.41
N ARG A 105 -3.42 -7.84 9.23
CA ARG A 105 -2.52 -8.87 8.67
C ARG A 105 -1.37 -8.25 7.88
N GLY A 106 -1.60 -7.04 7.40
CA GLY A 106 -0.68 -6.21 6.64
C GLY A 106 -0.72 -6.48 5.15
N ALA A 107 -0.15 -5.58 4.37
CA ALA A 107 -0.07 -5.73 2.93
C ALA A 107 0.99 -4.81 2.31
N PRO A 108 1.42 -5.04 1.05
CA PRO A 108 2.27 -4.12 0.34
C PRO A 108 1.59 -2.76 0.12
N MET A 109 2.35 -1.67 0.29
CA MET A 109 1.89 -0.31 0.01
C MET A 109 3.01 0.52 -0.62
N LEU A 110 2.66 1.56 -1.38
CA LEU A 110 3.64 2.58 -1.77
C LEU A 110 4.27 3.21 -0.51
N ASP A 111 5.59 3.39 -0.53
CA ASP A 111 6.40 4.00 0.51
C ASP A 111 5.91 5.44 0.75
N PRO A 112 5.27 5.74 1.89
CA PRO A 112 4.64 7.04 2.10
C PRO A 112 5.67 8.15 2.31
N ASP A 113 6.95 7.83 2.57
CA ASP A 113 8.03 8.82 2.68
C ASP A 113 8.58 9.20 1.29
N ARG A 114 8.56 8.25 0.35
CA ARG A 114 9.15 8.38 -0.99
C ARG A 114 8.47 7.44 -2.00
N PRO A 115 7.21 7.70 -2.39
CA PRO A 115 6.41 6.75 -3.19
C PRO A 115 7.09 6.31 -4.49
N TYR A 116 7.87 7.22 -5.08
CA TYR A 116 8.60 7.01 -6.33
C TYR A 116 10.12 7.19 -6.17
N GLY A 117 10.65 6.98 -4.96
CA GLY A 117 12.08 6.96 -4.67
C GLY A 117 12.70 8.30 -4.24
N ARG A 118 11.98 9.42 -4.33
CA ARG A 118 12.42 10.73 -3.82
C ARG A 118 11.44 11.29 -2.79
N ALA A 119 11.96 12.12 -1.89
CA ALA A 119 11.18 12.78 -0.84
C ALA A 119 10.49 14.08 -1.31
N ASP A 120 10.94 14.67 -2.43
CA ASP A 120 10.40 15.90 -3.03
C ASP A 120 9.32 15.57 -4.08
N LEU A 121 8.21 14.99 -3.62
CA LEU A 121 7.18 14.38 -4.48
C LEU A 121 6.71 15.32 -5.61
N LEU A 122 6.27 16.55 -5.30
CA LEU A 122 5.76 17.46 -6.33
C LEU A 122 6.83 17.81 -7.38
N ALA A 123 8.09 18.02 -6.99
CA ALA A 123 9.17 18.29 -7.93
C ALA A 123 9.43 17.08 -8.84
N GLN A 124 9.40 15.86 -8.28
CA GLN A 124 9.51 14.64 -9.07
C GLN A 124 8.35 14.48 -10.07
N LEU A 125 7.12 14.79 -9.67
CA LEU A 125 5.96 14.74 -10.55
C LEU A 125 6.10 15.80 -11.67
N ALA A 126 6.55 17.01 -11.35
CA ALA A 126 6.79 18.07 -12.32
C ALA A 126 7.78 17.63 -13.42
N GLU A 127 8.89 16.99 -13.04
CA GLU A 127 9.85 16.43 -13.99
C GLU A 127 9.24 15.35 -14.91
N VAL A 128 8.33 14.52 -14.38
CA VAL A 128 7.76 13.38 -15.11
C VAL A 128 6.66 13.81 -16.08
N PHE A 129 5.81 14.74 -15.65
CA PHE A 129 4.61 15.18 -16.38
C PHE A 129 4.81 16.49 -17.14
N GLY A 130 5.89 17.24 -16.87
CA GLY A 130 6.24 18.45 -17.61
C GLY A 130 5.32 19.64 -17.31
N THR A 131 4.85 19.75 -16.07
CA THR A 131 3.97 20.82 -15.58
C THR A 131 4.41 21.25 -14.17
N ASP A 132 4.24 22.53 -13.85
CA ASP A 132 4.49 23.09 -12.52
C ASP A 132 3.18 23.42 -11.77
N ASP A 133 2.03 23.08 -12.35
CA ASP A 133 0.72 23.27 -11.72
C ASP A 133 0.52 22.26 -10.58
N ALA A 134 0.55 22.75 -9.35
CA ALA A 134 0.45 21.91 -8.15
C ALA A 134 -0.85 21.10 -8.08
N ASP A 135 -1.97 21.62 -8.56
CA ASP A 135 -3.25 20.90 -8.54
C ASP A 135 -3.26 19.78 -9.59
N GLU A 136 -2.65 20.03 -10.75
CA GLU A 136 -2.44 18.97 -11.74
C GLU A 136 -1.51 17.88 -11.18
N LEU A 137 -0.39 18.25 -10.57
CA LEU A 137 0.53 17.30 -9.95
C LEU A 137 -0.12 16.51 -8.81
N GLY A 138 -0.94 17.17 -7.98
CA GLY A 138 -1.76 16.55 -6.95
C GLY A 138 -2.66 15.46 -7.54
N ARG A 139 -3.36 15.77 -8.63
CA ARG A 139 -4.19 14.81 -9.38
C ARG A 139 -3.36 13.66 -9.94
N ARG A 140 -2.19 13.92 -10.54
CA ARG A 140 -1.29 12.86 -11.05
C ARG A 140 -0.87 11.89 -9.95
N HIS A 141 -0.70 12.37 -8.71
CA HIS A 141 -0.38 11.49 -7.60
C HIS A 141 -1.53 10.53 -7.26
N VAL A 142 -2.76 11.04 -7.23
CA VAL A 142 -3.96 10.20 -7.03
C VAL A 142 -4.17 9.26 -8.22
N GLU A 143 -3.90 9.70 -9.45
CA GLU A 143 -4.00 8.84 -10.64
C GLU A 143 -3.13 7.59 -10.51
N MET A 144 -2.00 7.66 -9.80
CA MET A 144 -1.15 6.49 -9.58
C MET A 144 -1.82 5.40 -8.72
N TYR A 145 -2.80 5.73 -7.87
CA TYR A 145 -3.64 4.71 -7.23
C TYR A 145 -4.39 3.88 -8.26
N PHE A 146 -5.02 4.54 -9.22
CA PHE A 146 -5.68 3.87 -10.33
C PHE A 146 -4.67 3.09 -11.18
N VAL A 147 -3.51 3.68 -11.52
CA VAL A 147 -2.48 3.02 -12.35
C VAL A 147 -1.98 1.73 -11.70
N VAL A 148 -1.70 1.73 -10.39
CA VAL A 148 -1.25 0.51 -9.67
C VAL A 148 -2.34 -0.56 -9.73
N ALA A 149 -3.61 -0.20 -9.50
CA ALA A 149 -4.72 -1.14 -9.58
C ALA A 149 -4.84 -1.76 -10.98
N ARG A 150 -4.77 -0.97 -12.05
CA ARG A 150 -4.82 -1.49 -13.44
C ARG A 150 -3.58 -2.32 -13.77
N ALA A 151 -2.39 -1.91 -13.34
CA ALA A 151 -1.17 -2.66 -13.59
C ALA A 151 -1.29 -4.09 -13.03
N LEU A 152 -1.79 -4.26 -11.82
CA LEU A 152 -1.99 -5.58 -11.21
C LEU A 152 -2.95 -6.49 -11.99
N ARG A 153 -3.93 -5.92 -12.71
CA ARG A 153 -4.94 -6.69 -13.46
C ARG A 153 -4.54 -6.94 -14.92
N HIS A 154 -3.87 -5.98 -15.55
CA HIS A 154 -3.62 -5.97 -17.01
C HIS A 154 -2.17 -6.24 -17.39
N ALA A 155 -1.19 -5.91 -16.54
CA ALA A 155 0.21 -6.06 -16.89
C ALA A 155 0.63 -7.54 -16.91
N THR A 156 1.64 -7.85 -17.71
CA THR A 156 2.15 -9.21 -17.86
C THR A 156 3.61 -9.32 -17.44
N LEU A 157 3.91 -10.32 -16.63
CA LEU A 157 5.27 -10.72 -16.26
C LEU A 157 5.31 -12.24 -16.17
N ALA A 158 6.36 -12.86 -16.68
CA ALA A 158 6.57 -14.30 -16.55
C ALA A 158 7.07 -14.64 -15.13
N PRO A 159 6.84 -15.87 -14.64
CA PRO A 159 7.58 -16.38 -13.48
C PRO A 159 9.09 -16.38 -13.73
N GLY A 160 9.88 -16.20 -12.67
CA GLY A 160 11.34 -16.17 -12.79
C GLY A 160 12.04 -15.55 -11.58
N ARG A 161 13.37 -15.45 -11.68
CA ARG A 161 14.22 -14.77 -10.69
C ARG A 161 14.47 -13.34 -11.13
N TYR A 162 14.14 -12.38 -10.27
CA TYR A 162 14.22 -10.96 -10.59
C TYR A 162 14.96 -10.18 -9.51
N GLY A 163 15.78 -9.22 -9.94
CA GLY A 163 16.48 -8.31 -9.05
C GLY A 163 15.57 -7.15 -8.67
N LEU A 164 15.62 -6.75 -7.41
CA LEU A 164 14.98 -5.54 -6.93
C LEU A 164 15.84 -4.32 -7.28
N THR A 165 15.22 -3.24 -7.74
CA THR A 165 15.92 -2.04 -8.23
C THR A 165 15.68 -0.84 -7.33
N ASN A 166 14.43 -0.64 -6.87
CA ASN A 166 14.05 0.55 -6.09
C ASN A 166 14.10 0.31 -4.57
N VAL A 167 14.04 -0.95 -4.16
CA VAL A 167 14.28 -1.40 -2.78
C VAL A 167 15.31 -2.54 -2.80
N GLY A 168 16.00 -2.78 -1.71
CA GLY A 168 16.89 -3.92 -1.55
C GLY A 168 16.28 -5.06 -0.71
N PRO A 169 16.88 -6.26 -0.72
CA PRO A 169 16.54 -7.34 0.21
C PRO A 169 16.52 -6.92 1.69
N ALA A 170 17.39 -5.97 2.07
CA ALA A 170 17.42 -5.44 3.42
C ALA A 170 16.18 -4.59 3.73
N ASP A 171 15.69 -3.78 2.79
CA ASP A 171 14.46 -3.00 2.96
C ASP A 171 13.25 -3.93 3.18
N VAL A 172 13.15 -5.02 2.40
CA VAL A 172 12.08 -6.03 2.55
C VAL A 172 12.10 -6.64 3.95
N ARG A 173 13.28 -7.02 4.46
CA ARG A 173 13.44 -7.53 5.84
C ARG A 173 13.04 -6.50 6.88
N ILE A 174 13.44 -5.24 6.69
CA ILE A 174 13.12 -4.14 7.62
C ILE A 174 11.62 -3.88 7.67
N ALA A 175 10.94 -3.93 6.52
CA ALA A 175 9.49 -3.72 6.42
C ALA A 175 8.69 -4.83 7.12
N LEU A 176 9.17 -6.08 7.07
CA LEU A 176 8.48 -7.24 7.64
C LEU A 176 9.00 -7.66 9.03
N ARG A 177 9.92 -6.90 9.65
CA ARG A 177 10.53 -7.25 10.96
C ARG A 177 9.52 -7.48 12.09
N GLY A 178 8.33 -6.88 11.99
CA GLY A 178 7.26 -7.02 12.98
C GLY A 178 6.60 -8.41 13.00
N TYR A 179 6.86 -9.24 11.99
CA TYR A 179 6.23 -10.56 11.79
C TYR A 179 7.13 -11.73 12.21
N GLY A 180 8.23 -11.45 12.91
CA GLY A 180 9.16 -12.45 13.45
C GLY A 180 10.48 -12.56 12.69
N GLU A 181 11.29 -13.55 13.06
CA GLU A 181 12.55 -13.86 12.39
C GLU A 181 12.28 -14.63 11.09
N LEU A 182 12.03 -13.89 10.01
CA LEU A 182 11.75 -14.45 8.69
C LEU A 182 13.05 -14.74 7.93
N SER A 183 13.14 -15.95 7.37
CA SER A 183 14.25 -16.35 6.49
C SER A 183 14.14 -15.70 5.09
N GLY A 184 15.17 -15.85 4.27
CA GLY A 184 15.09 -15.46 2.86
C GLY A 184 13.95 -16.16 2.12
N ASP A 185 13.75 -17.46 2.39
CA ASP A 185 12.68 -18.25 1.80
C ASP A 185 11.30 -17.76 2.21
N ASP A 186 11.11 -17.37 3.48
CA ASP A 186 9.83 -16.81 3.95
C ASP A 186 9.50 -15.47 3.27
N LEU A 187 10.53 -14.72 2.86
CA LEU A 187 10.41 -13.44 2.14
C LEU A 187 10.44 -13.61 0.62
N GLY A 188 10.72 -14.81 0.12
CA GLY A 188 10.82 -15.10 -1.32
C GLY A 188 12.05 -14.50 -1.95
N VAL A 189 13.07 -14.19 -1.15
CA VAL A 189 14.34 -13.61 -1.57
C VAL A 189 15.45 -14.64 -1.40
N ASP A 190 16.07 -15.02 -2.50
CA ASP A 190 17.14 -16.02 -2.50
C ASP A 190 18.50 -15.47 -2.01
N ALA A 191 19.51 -16.34 -1.99
CA ALA A 191 20.85 -16.01 -1.52
C ALA A 191 21.55 -14.90 -2.33
N ASP A 192 21.17 -14.71 -3.60
CA ASP A 192 21.69 -13.64 -4.47
C ASP A 192 20.88 -12.34 -4.31
N GLY A 193 19.91 -12.31 -3.40
CA GLY A 193 19.02 -11.17 -3.20
C GLY A 193 17.98 -11.00 -4.30
N GLN A 194 17.74 -12.03 -5.13
CA GLN A 194 16.70 -11.99 -6.16
C GLN A 194 15.37 -12.49 -5.57
N VAL A 195 14.27 -11.91 -6.04
CA VAL A 195 12.92 -12.41 -5.74
C VAL A 195 12.60 -13.56 -6.67
N ASN A 196 12.16 -14.68 -6.09
CA ASN A 196 11.65 -15.82 -6.84
C ASN A 196 10.15 -15.67 -7.10
N LEU A 197 9.78 -15.14 -8.27
CA LEU A 197 8.40 -14.92 -8.68
C LEU A 197 7.82 -16.19 -9.31
N THR A 198 6.69 -16.67 -8.78
CA THR A 198 6.01 -17.89 -9.24
C THR A 198 4.63 -17.58 -9.84
N ASP A 199 4.00 -18.56 -10.49
CA ASP A 199 2.63 -18.43 -10.98
C ASP A 199 1.63 -18.10 -9.86
N ASP A 200 1.82 -18.67 -8.66
CA ASP A 200 0.97 -18.39 -7.50
C ASP A 200 1.04 -16.90 -7.10
N HIS A 201 2.26 -16.32 -7.10
CA HIS A 201 2.42 -14.88 -6.86
C HIS A 201 1.69 -14.06 -7.91
N LEU A 202 1.82 -14.41 -9.20
CA LEU A 202 1.16 -13.69 -10.28
C LEU A 202 -0.37 -13.80 -10.23
N ARG A 203 -0.92 -14.92 -9.76
CA ARG A 203 -2.37 -15.07 -9.52
C ARG A 203 -2.82 -14.21 -8.34
N LEU A 204 -2.07 -14.22 -7.24
CA LEU A 204 -2.38 -13.42 -6.06
C LEU A 204 -2.26 -11.91 -6.33
N LEU A 205 -1.25 -11.47 -7.09
CA LEU A 205 -1.09 -10.06 -7.51
C LEU A 205 -2.33 -9.56 -8.25
N ARG A 206 -2.85 -10.38 -9.17
CA ARG A 206 -4.10 -10.07 -9.89
C ARG A 206 -5.33 -10.03 -9.00
N GLY A 207 -5.27 -10.61 -7.81
CA GLY A 207 -6.36 -10.58 -6.82
C GLY A 207 -6.20 -9.47 -5.78
N ILE A 208 -5.10 -8.70 -5.81
CA ILE A 208 -4.89 -7.65 -4.82
C ILE A 208 -5.89 -6.51 -5.00
N GLU A 209 -6.56 -6.15 -3.91
CA GLU A 209 -7.41 -4.98 -3.82
C GLU A 209 -6.61 -3.78 -3.33
N ILE A 210 -6.47 -2.76 -4.19
CA ILE A 210 -5.79 -1.52 -3.88
C ILE A 210 -6.82 -0.51 -3.37
N ARG A 211 -6.49 0.18 -2.30
CA ARG A 211 -7.26 1.28 -1.70
C ARG A 211 -6.46 2.57 -1.69
N TRP A 212 -7.17 3.69 -1.79
CA TRP A 212 -6.68 4.95 -1.25
C TRP A 212 -6.90 4.96 0.26
N PRO A 213 -6.01 5.58 1.06
CA PRO A 213 -6.22 5.67 2.50
C PRO A 213 -7.48 6.47 2.82
N SER A 214 -8.09 6.21 3.97
CA SER A 214 -9.21 7.04 4.44
C SER A 214 -8.78 8.50 4.67
N GLU A 215 -9.74 9.42 4.68
CA GLU A 215 -9.48 10.85 4.97
C GLU A 215 -8.65 11.05 6.25
N TYR A 216 -9.00 10.32 7.32
CA TYR A 216 -8.26 10.35 8.58
C TYR A 216 -6.81 9.86 8.42
N GLU A 217 -6.58 8.75 7.71
CA GLU A 217 -5.23 8.25 7.45
C GLU A 217 -4.43 9.21 6.55
N CYS A 218 -5.08 9.89 5.61
CA CYS A 218 -4.45 10.88 4.75
C CYS A 218 -3.99 12.09 5.56
N GLY A 219 -4.88 12.68 6.37
CA GLY A 219 -4.54 13.79 7.26
C GLY A 219 -3.39 13.44 8.22
N ASP A 220 -3.47 12.28 8.89
CA ASP A 220 -2.41 11.83 9.80
C ASP A 220 -1.06 11.61 9.09
N ARG A 221 -1.06 11.17 7.82
CA ARG A 221 0.18 11.04 7.04
C ARG A 221 0.73 12.41 6.68
N LEU A 222 -0.11 13.30 6.15
CA LEU A 222 0.30 14.63 5.71
C LEU A 222 0.85 15.45 6.88
N ASP A 223 0.22 15.37 8.04
CA ASP A 223 0.68 16.04 9.27
C ASP A 223 2.00 15.46 9.79
N ALA A 224 2.27 14.18 9.52
CA ALA A 224 3.52 13.50 9.84
C ALA A 224 4.58 13.60 8.73
N GLY A 225 4.34 14.35 7.66
CA GLY A 225 5.35 14.62 6.62
C GLY A 225 5.42 13.55 5.56
N ARG A 226 4.36 12.74 5.48
CA ARG A 226 4.25 11.57 4.63
C ARG A 226 3.11 11.76 3.66
N TYR A 227 3.26 11.18 2.49
CA TYR A 227 2.28 11.27 1.42
C TYR A 227 1.22 10.17 1.58
N PRO A 228 -0.07 10.50 1.45
CA PRO A 228 -1.11 9.53 1.16
C PRO A 228 -0.70 8.73 -0.08
N ALA A 229 -0.86 7.42 -0.06
CA ALA A 229 -0.35 6.59 -1.14
C ALA A 229 -1.17 5.32 -1.28
N ALA A 230 -1.23 4.81 -2.51
CA ALA A 230 -1.91 3.58 -2.84
C ALA A 230 -1.37 2.41 -2.01
N ALA A 231 -2.27 1.66 -1.39
CA ALA A 231 -1.94 0.53 -0.56
C ALA A 231 -2.84 -0.64 -0.90
N ALA A 232 -2.34 -1.87 -0.83
CA ALA A 232 -3.25 -3.00 -0.73
C ALA A 232 -4.05 -2.90 0.59
N ASP A 233 -5.30 -3.37 0.62
CA ASP A 233 -6.07 -3.40 1.86
C ASP A 233 -5.36 -4.28 2.90
N PRO A 234 -4.90 -3.74 4.05
CA PRO A 234 -4.12 -4.50 5.03
C PRO A 234 -4.95 -5.51 5.82
N LYS A 235 -6.29 -5.37 5.78
CA LYS A 235 -7.24 -6.27 6.42
C LYS A 235 -7.71 -7.35 5.46
N ARG A 236 -7.94 -6.98 4.20
CA ARG A 236 -8.52 -7.84 3.17
C ARG A 236 -7.81 -7.67 1.82
N PRO A 237 -6.51 -8.00 1.75
CA PRO A 237 -5.71 -7.70 0.57
C PRO A 237 -6.16 -8.44 -0.69
N TYR A 238 -6.90 -9.55 -0.57
CA TYR A 238 -7.25 -10.45 -1.69
C TYR A 238 -8.75 -10.60 -1.93
N GLY A 239 -9.61 -9.80 -1.27
CA GLY A 239 -11.06 -9.94 -1.38
C GLY A 239 -11.82 -9.49 -0.14
N ASP A 240 -12.81 -10.27 0.29
CA ASP A 240 -13.78 -9.87 1.31
C ASP A 240 -13.58 -10.53 2.68
N PHE A 241 -12.69 -11.53 2.79
CA PHE A 241 -12.51 -12.28 4.02
C PHE A 241 -11.36 -11.74 4.86
N THR A 242 -11.60 -11.57 6.16
CA THR A 242 -10.55 -11.25 7.14
C THR A 242 -9.56 -12.40 7.33
N PHE A 243 -10.01 -13.65 7.13
CA PHE A 243 -9.14 -14.81 7.01
C PHE A 243 -8.64 -14.90 5.58
N ILE A 244 -7.55 -14.17 5.32
CA ILE A 244 -6.97 -13.98 3.99
C ILE A 244 -6.67 -15.31 3.27
N GLU A 245 -6.39 -16.37 4.02
CA GLU A 245 -6.11 -17.72 3.53
C GLU A 245 -7.27 -18.28 2.69
N VAL A 246 -8.52 -17.90 3.00
CA VAL A 246 -9.72 -18.32 2.24
C VAL A 246 -9.70 -17.71 0.85
N ASP A 247 -9.43 -16.41 0.74
CA ASP A 247 -9.38 -15.70 -0.54
C ASP A 247 -8.15 -16.12 -1.35
N MET A 248 -7.00 -16.29 -0.70
CA MET A 248 -5.79 -16.82 -1.34
C MET A 248 -6.05 -18.23 -1.91
N ALA A 249 -6.61 -19.15 -1.12
CA ALA A 249 -6.92 -20.49 -1.60
C ALA A 249 -7.95 -20.47 -2.74
N ARG A 250 -8.92 -19.53 -2.72
CA ARG A 250 -9.87 -19.34 -3.83
C ARG A 250 -9.16 -18.93 -5.11
N ILE A 251 -8.30 -17.90 -5.04
CA ILE A 251 -7.53 -17.39 -6.18
C ILE A 251 -6.62 -18.47 -6.76
N LEU A 252 -6.01 -19.28 -5.89
CA LEU A 252 -5.11 -20.35 -6.30
C LEU A 252 -5.84 -21.61 -6.79
N GLY A 253 -7.16 -21.70 -6.62
CA GLY A 253 -7.96 -22.88 -7.00
C GLY A 253 -7.78 -24.07 -6.05
N GLU A 254 -7.43 -23.79 -4.78
CA GLU A 254 -7.08 -24.77 -3.75
C GLU A 254 -8.18 -24.95 -2.69
N LEU A 255 -9.34 -24.29 -2.85
CA LEU A 255 -10.47 -24.54 -1.96
C LEU A 255 -10.95 -26.00 -2.10
N PRO A 256 -11.27 -26.67 -0.99
CA PRO A 256 -11.85 -27.99 -1.04
C PRO A 256 -13.22 -27.94 -1.75
N PRO A 257 -13.66 -29.07 -2.34
CA PRO A 257 -15.01 -29.16 -2.89
C PRO A 257 -16.03 -28.88 -1.79
N ALA A 258 -17.15 -28.26 -2.17
CA ALA A 258 -18.24 -27.99 -1.24
C ALA A 258 -18.72 -29.31 -0.59
N PRO A 259 -18.91 -29.34 0.74
CA PRO A 259 -19.38 -30.54 1.41
C PRO A 259 -20.79 -30.91 0.94
N GLN A 260 -21.09 -32.21 0.92
CA GLN A 260 -22.42 -32.72 0.53
C GLN A 260 -23.51 -32.34 1.56
N GLN A 261 -23.12 -32.07 2.81
CA GLN A 261 -23.99 -31.63 3.89
C GLN A 261 -23.25 -30.65 4.80
N GLY A 262 -23.96 -29.64 5.31
CA GLY A 262 -23.41 -28.61 6.19
C GLY A 262 -22.74 -27.43 5.46
N PRO A 263 -22.33 -26.40 6.20
CA PRO A 263 -21.65 -25.24 5.61
C PRO A 263 -20.25 -25.62 5.11
N ALA A 264 -19.83 -25.01 4.00
CA ALA A 264 -18.45 -25.10 3.55
C ALA A 264 -17.55 -24.32 4.53
N VAL A 265 -16.72 -25.04 5.28
CA VAL A 265 -15.71 -24.46 6.16
C VAL A 265 -14.34 -24.78 5.59
N PHE A 266 -13.51 -23.76 5.40
CA PHE A 266 -12.12 -23.93 4.98
C PHE A 266 -11.21 -23.95 6.21
N GLU A 267 -10.67 -25.13 6.51
CA GLU A 267 -9.66 -25.35 7.54
C GLU A 267 -8.39 -25.89 6.86
N PRO A 268 -7.42 -25.04 6.50
CA PRO A 268 -6.20 -25.52 5.86
C PRO A 268 -5.40 -26.40 6.82
N SER A 269 -4.70 -27.41 6.28
CA SER A 269 -3.71 -28.14 7.07
C SER A 269 -2.62 -27.18 7.58
N PRO A 270 -1.88 -27.52 8.65
CA PRO A 270 -0.79 -26.67 9.13
C PRO A 270 0.25 -26.34 8.04
N GLU A 271 0.51 -27.28 7.14
CA GLU A 271 1.42 -27.08 6.00
C GLU A 271 0.85 -26.08 4.98
N GLN A 272 -0.43 -26.21 4.63
CA GLN A 272 -1.09 -25.30 3.69
C GLN A 272 -1.20 -23.89 4.29
N ALA A 273 -1.56 -23.77 5.57
CA ALA A 273 -1.61 -22.50 6.28
C ALA A 273 -0.24 -21.81 6.27
N LEU A 274 0.84 -22.54 6.55
CA LEU A 274 2.20 -22.01 6.51
C LEU A 274 2.61 -21.59 5.09
N ARG A 275 2.26 -22.37 4.06
CA ARG A 275 2.53 -21.99 2.65
C ARG A 275 1.81 -20.70 2.27
N LEU A 276 0.52 -20.58 2.59
CA LEU A 276 -0.26 -19.38 2.28
C LEU A 276 0.28 -18.15 3.04
N GLN A 277 0.64 -18.31 4.31
CA GLN A 277 1.27 -17.25 5.09
C GLN A 277 2.61 -16.79 4.50
N ARG A 278 3.43 -17.72 4.00
CA ARG A 278 4.68 -17.40 3.29
C ARG A 278 4.40 -16.64 2.00
N LEU A 279 3.51 -17.13 1.15
CA LEU A 279 3.11 -16.44 -0.07
C LEU A 279 2.66 -15.00 0.22
N HIS A 280 1.93 -14.79 1.32
CA HIS A 280 1.50 -13.46 1.73
C HIS A 280 2.67 -12.51 2.05
N TRP A 281 3.65 -12.95 2.83
CA TRP A 281 4.85 -12.14 3.11
C TRP A 281 5.70 -11.89 1.85
N GLN A 282 5.78 -12.88 0.96
CA GLN A 282 6.48 -12.79 -0.32
C GLN A 282 5.88 -11.72 -1.24
N MET A 283 4.62 -11.32 -1.04
CA MET A 283 3.95 -10.32 -1.88
C MET A 283 4.63 -8.95 -1.88
N LEU A 284 5.37 -8.56 -0.84
CA LEU A 284 6.10 -7.30 -0.86
C LEU A 284 7.16 -7.30 -1.97
N GLY A 285 8.02 -8.33 -1.98
CA GLY A 285 9.03 -8.49 -3.02
C GLY A 285 8.42 -8.77 -4.39
N ALA A 286 7.39 -9.62 -4.45
CA ALA A 286 6.72 -9.96 -5.70
C ALA A 286 6.04 -8.75 -6.34
N MET A 287 5.29 -7.95 -5.58
CA MET A 287 4.64 -6.74 -6.08
C MET A 287 5.67 -5.68 -6.49
N GLN A 288 6.76 -5.53 -5.73
CA GLN A 288 7.83 -4.61 -6.09
C GLN A 288 8.44 -4.95 -7.45
N VAL A 289 8.82 -6.22 -7.65
CA VAL A 289 9.31 -6.71 -8.95
C VAL A 289 8.27 -6.49 -10.04
N PHE A 290 7.01 -6.78 -9.76
CA PHE A 290 5.94 -6.66 -10.74
C PHE A 290 5.78 -5.20 -11.21
N LEU A 291 5.75 -4.23 -10.30
CA LEU A 291 5.66 -2.81 -10.67
C LEU A 291 6.91 -2.34 -11.44
N GLU A 292 8.10 -2.85 -11.09
CA GLU A 292 9.35 -2.54 -11.79
C GLU A 292 9.46 -3.14 -13.20
N ARG A 293 8.86 -4.32 -13.43
CA ARG A 293 9.20 -5.17 -14.61
C ARG A 293 8.02 -5.56 -15.49
N ALA A 294 6.80 -5.65 -14.98
CA ALA A 294 5.66 -6.18 -15.72
C ALA A 294 5.27 -5.28 -16.90
N GLU A 295 5.11 -5.82 -18.09
CA GLU A 295 4.80 -5.06 -19.30
C GLU A 295 3.34 -4.58 -19.30
N LEU A 296 3.15 -3.28 -19.50
CA LEU A 296 1.87 -2.62 -19.70
C LEU A 296 2.11 -1.51 -20.73
N ALA A 297 1.28 -1.43 -21.76
CA ALA A 297 1.37 -0.38 -22.78
C ALA A 297 0.57 0.86 -22.32
N PRO A 298 0.88 2.05 -22.85
CA PRO A 298 -0.04 3.19 -22.74
C PRO A 298 -1.39 2.87 -23.39
N GLY A 299 -2.46 3.43 -22.86
CA GLY A 299 -3.81 3.30 -23.41
C GLY A 299 -4.90 3.47 -22.36
N ARG A 300 -6.15 3.23 -22.80
CA ARG A 300 -7.34 3.35 -21.97
C ARG A 300 -7.68 2.01 -21.32
N TYR A 301 -7.72 1.97 -19.99
CA TYR A 301 -7.96 0.76 -19.20
C TYR A 301 -9.12 0.93 -18.23
N GLY A 302 -10.07 0.00 -18.27
CA GLY A 302 -10.99 -0.24 -17.16
C GLY A 302 -10.28 -0.89 -15.98
N LEU A 303 -10.92 -0.97 -14.82
CA LEU A 303 -10.33 -1.63 -13.64
C LEU A 303 -10.05 -3.12 -13.93
N TYR A 304 -10.99 -3.80 -14.58
CA TYR A 304 -10.88 -5.21 -14.97
C TYR A 304 -10.63 -5.34 -16.48
N PRO A 305 -9.92 -6.39 -16.93
CA PRO A 305 -9.87 -6.75 -18.34
C PRO A 305 -11.27 -7.05 -18.87
N ASP A 306 -11.54 -6.68 -20.12
CA ASP A 306 -12.77 -7.09 -20.80
C ASP A 306 -12.87 -8.62 -20.76
N GLN A 307 -14.01 -9.15 -20.33
CA GLN A 307 -14.24 -10.59 -20.32
C GLN A 307 -14.25 -11.07 -21.77
N SER A 308 -13.22 -11.85 -22.14
CA SER A 308 -13.13 -12.55 -23.43
C SER A 308 -13.99 -13.81 -23.44
#